data_AF-A0A9E4Q1S5-F1
#
_entry.id   AF-A0A9E4Q1S5-F1
#
_cell.length_a   1.000
_cell.length_b   1.000
_cell.length_c   1.000
_cell.angle_alpha   90.00
_cell.angle_beta   90.00
_cell.angle_gamma   90.00
#
_symmetry.space_group_name_H-M   'P 1'
#
loop_
_entity.id
_entity.type
_entity.pdbx_description
1 polymer ?
#
loop_
_entity_poly.entity_id
_entity_poly.type
_entity_poly.pdbx_seq_one_letter_code
_entity_poly.pdbx_strand_id
1 'polypeptide(L)'
;DSALPAMERVIGLEVGQTQVAYPFGSFSDTPVVHDTVGGQDIVIFFAGGTLSAFDSGGPEGRRAVGSTGVFSPSLDGEDLTFVVKDDVIVDTQTGSEWNIFGQAVAGELDGRSLTPVVHANHFWFAWQAFFPNSEIRTADNING
;
A
#
# COMPACT_ATOMS: atom_id res chain seq x y z
N ASP A 1 4.31 -0.60 -24.01
CA ASP A 1 4.16 -1.78 -23.16
C ASP A 1 5.38 -1.83 -22.26
N SER A 2 5.27 -1.26 -21.07
CA SER A 2 6.44 -1.05 -20.21
C SER A 2 6.40 -2.07 -19.09
N ALA A 3 6.98 -3.24 -19.35
CA ALA A 3 7.22 -4.23 -18.31
C ALA A 3 8.10 -3.61 -17.20
N LEU A 4 7.74 -3.87 -15.94
CA LEU A 4 8.53 -3.41 -14.80
C LEU A 4 9.91 -4.10 -14.81
N PRO A 5 10.95 -3.46 -14.25
CA PRO A 5 12.23 -4.13 -14.00
C PRO A 5 12.00 -5.44 -13.24
N ALA A 6 12.69 -6.51 -13.60
CA ALA A 6 12.51 -7.83 -12.97
C ALA A 6 12.61 -7.78 -11.43
N MET A 7 13.58 -7.00 -10.92
CA MET A 7 13.83 -6.83 -9.48
C MET A 7 13.03 -5.69 -8.84
N GLU A 8 12.05 -5.11 -9.54
CA GLU A 8 11.10 -4.18 -8.94
C GLU A 8 10.29 -4.91 -7.86
N ARG A 9 10.07 -4.28 -6.71
CA ARG A 9 9.18 -4.82 -5.68
C ARG A 9 7.76 -4.36 -5.98
N VAL A 10 6.80 -5.26 -5.86
CA VAL A 10 5.39 -4.97 -6.09
C VAL A 10 4.56 -5.44 -4.91
N ILE A 11 3.51 -4.68 -4.62
CA ILE A 11 2.38 -5.15 -3.82
C ILE A 11 1.50 -5.93 -4.80
N GLY A 12 1.49 -7.25 -4.70
CA GLY A 12 0.60 -8.12 -5.45
C GLY A 12 -0.70 -8.31 -4.71
N LEU A 13 -1.81 -8.09 -5.40
CA LEU A 13 -3.15 -8.27 -4.88
C LEU A 13 -3.97 -9.13 -5.84
N GLU A 14 -4.70 -10.09 -5.28
CA GLU A 14 -5.67 -10.91 -6.02
C GLU A 14 -7.01 -10.84 -5.29
N VAL A 15 -8.01 -10.25 -5.95
CA VAL A 15 -9.39 -10.20 -5.46
C VAL A 15 -10.30 -10.82 -6.52
N GLY A 16 -10.89 -11.97 -6.19
CA GLY A 16 -11.69 -12.74 -7.14
C GLY A 16 -10.86 -13.20 -8.34
N GLN A 17 -11.14 -12.64 -9.52
CA GLN A 17 -10.38 -12.92 -10.75
C GLN A 17 -9.48 -11.74 -11.17
N THR A 18 -9.49 -10.65 -10.41
CA THR A 18 -8.69 -9.47 -10.71
C THR A 18 -7.36 -9.56 -9.99
N GLN A 19 -6.27 -9.56 -10.77
CA GLN A 19 -4.91 -9.53 -10.24
C GLN A 19 -4.28 -8.18 -10.57
N VAL A 20 -3.73 -7.54 -9.56
CA VAL A 20 -3.10 -6.22 -9.67
C VAL A 20 -1.73 -6.23 -9.02
N ALA A 21 -0.79 -5.53 -9.63
CA ALA A 21 0.53 -5.28 -9.08
C ALA A 21 0.78 -3.78 -8.96
N TYR A 22 1.12 -3.31 -7.75
CA TYR A 22 1.49 -1.93 -7.48
C TYR A 22 3.01 -1.82 -7.27
N PRO A 23 3.77 -1.16 -8.15
CA PRO A 23 5.20 -0.96 -7.97
C PRO A 23 5.50 -0.13 -6.72
N PHE A 24 6.43 -0.58 -5.88
CA PHE A 24 6.84 0.14 -4.68
C PHE A 24 7.33 1.55 -5.01
N GLY A 25 8.05 1.71 -6.14
CA GLY A 25 8.54 3.01 -6.58
C GLY A 25 7.45 4.07 -6.77
N SER A 26 6.20 3.67 -7.03
CA SER A 26 5.10 4.61 -7.23
C SER A 26 4.59 5.27 -5.94
N PHE A 27 4.88 4.71 -4.76
CA PHE A 27 4.38 5.24 -3.49
C PHE A 27 5.29 6.31 -2.86
N SER A 28 6.33 6.76 -3.57
CA SER A 28 7.34 7.68 -3.02
C SER A 28 6.74 9.04 -2.63
N ASP A 29 5.80 9.55 -3.43
CA ASP A 29 5.13 10.84 -3.21
C ASP A 29 3.68 10.69 -2.72
N THR A 30 3.10 9.49 -2.87
CA THR A 30 1.71 9.18 -2.51
C THR A 30 1.69 7.94 -1.59
N PRO A 31 1.95 8.11 -0.28
CA PRO A 31 2.05 7.01 0.69
C PRO A 31 0.70 6.40 1.08
N VAL A 32 -0.42 7.03 0.73
CA VAL A 32 -1.77 6.52 0.95
C VAL A 32 -2.51 6.52 -0.39
N VAL A 33 -2.98 5.35 -0.82
CA VAL A 33 -3.70 5.17 -2.09
C VAL A 33 -4.99 4.42 -1.84
N HIS A 34 -6.11 4.99 -2.29
CA HIS A 34 -7.38 4.26 -2.39
C HIS A 34 -7.51 3.66 -3.77
N ASP A 35 -8.02 2.44 -3.87
CA ASP A 35 -8.30 1.80 -5.15
C ASP A 35 -9.51 0.87 -5.01
N THR A 36 -10.08 0.47 -6.13
CA THR A 36 -11.11 -0.57 -6.21
C THR A 36 -10.59 -1.73 -7.07
N VAL A 37 -10.48 -2.91 -6.48
CA VAL A 37 -9.96 -4.12 -7.14
C VAL A 37 -11.00 -5.22 -7.09
N GLY A 38 -11.41 -5.72 -8.26
CA GLY A 38 -12.44 -6.78 -8.32
C GLY A 38 -13.78 -6.38 -7.68
N GLY A 39 -14.08 -5.08 -7.59
CA GLY A 39 -15.28 -4.56 -6.91
C GLY A 39 -15.15 -4.42 -5.38
N GLN A 40 -13.96 -4.68 -4.82
CA GLN A 40 -13.65 -4.43 -3.42
C GLN A 40 -12.84 -3.15 -3.28
N ASP A 41 -13.31 -2.23 -2.45
CA ASP A 41 -12.55 -1.03 -2.09
C ASP A 41 -11.43 -1.38 -1.12
N ILE A 42 -10.26 -0.81 -1.40
CA ILE A 42 -9.05 -0.99 -0.61
C ILE A 42 -8.38 0.35 -0.35
N VAL A 43 -7.61 0.40 0.72
CA VAL A 43 -6.63 1.44 0.96
C VAL A 43 -5.27 0.81 1.22
N ILE A 44 -4.26 1.33 0.54
CA ILE A 44 -2.86 0.94 0.69
C ILE A 44 -2.17 2.03 1.51
N PHE A 45 -1.59 1.63 2.64
CA PHE A 45 -0.66 2.47 3.39
C PHE A 45 0.76 2.01 3.13
N PHE A 46 1.61 2.94 2.71
CA PHE A 46 3.00 2.70 2.41
C PHE A 46 3.91 3.59 3.26
N ALA A 47 4.67 2.97 4.16
CA ALA A 47 5.78 3.63 4.82
C ALA A 47 7.02 3.39 3.98
N GLY A 48 7.45 4.43 3.25
CA GLY A 48 8.76 4.45 2.62
C GLY A 48 9.81 4.20 3.68
N GLY A 49 10.47 3.03 3.59
CA GLY A 49 11.46 2.64 4.59
C GLY A 49 12.51 3.74 4.72
N THR A 50 12.58 4.36 5.89
CA THR A 50 13.75 5.13 6.30
C THR A 50 14.96 4.25 6.03
N LEU A 51 16.00 4.80 5.38
CA LEU A 51 17.29 4.13 5.21
C LEU A 51 17.59 3.35 6.48
N SER A 52 17.45 2.01 6.42
CA SER A 52 17.55 1.19 7.62
C SER A 52 18.91 1.49 8.24
N ALA A 53 18.93 2.04 9.46
CA ALA A 53 20.15 2.30 10.22
C ALA A 53 20.86 0.99 10.64
N PHE A 54 20.32 -0.16 10.24
CA PHE A 54 21.00 -1.43 10.16
C PHE A 54 21.21 -1.78 8.68
N ASP A 55 22.29 -1.29 8.07
CA ASP A 55 23.11 -2.15 7.22
C ASP A 55 24.47 -1.53 6.87
N SER A 56 25.51 -2.18 7.40
CA SER A 56 26.91 -1.92 7.05
C SER A 56 27.27 -2.77 5.83
N GLY A 57 26.73 -2.44 4.64
CA GLY A 57 26.89 -3.30 3.46
C GLY A 57 26.76 -2.59 2.10
N GLY A 58 27.86 -1.99 1.63
CA GLY A 58 28.15 -1.77 0.19
C GLY A 58 27.30 -0.76 -0.63
N PRO A 59 27.82 -0.26 -1.76
CA PRO A 59 27.13 0.76 -2.59
C PRO A 59 26.04 0.23 -3.54
N GLU A 60 25.80 -1.09 -3.64
CA GLU A 60 24.87 -1.68 -4.62
C GLU A 60 23.52 -2.20 -4.06
N GLY A 61 23.25 -2.05 -2.76
CA GLY A 61 22.10 -2.70 -2.11
C GLY A 61 21.09 -1.80 -1.39
N ARG A 62 21.19 -0.48 -1.53
CA ARG A 62 20.31 0.46 -0.80
C ARG A 62 18.93 0.55 -1.43
N ARG A 63 17.98 -0.28 -0.99
CA ARG A 63 16.56 -0.08 -1.30
C ARG A 63 15.72 -0.26 -0.05
N ALA A 64 14.93 0.76 0.26
CA ALA A 64 14.00 0.80 1.38
C ALA A 64 13.23 -0.53 1.50
N VAL A 65 13.30 -1.19 2.64
CA VAL A 65 12.32 -2.22 3.00
C VAL A 65 11.07 -1.45 3.43
N GLY A 66 10.33 -0.92 2.46
CA GLY A 66 9.06 -0.26 2.73
C GLY A 66 8.12 -1.22 3.46
N SER A 67 7.45 -0.71 4.50
CA SER A 67 6.38 -1.43 5.17
C SER A 67 5.07 -1.07 4.50
N THR A 68 4.34 -2.09 4.05
CA THR A 68 3.05 -1.93 3.38
C THR A 68 1.95 -2.56 4.21
N GLY A 69 0.85 -1.84 4.38
CA GLY A 69 -0.44 -2.39 4.82
C GLY A 69 -1.49 -2.19 3.73
N VAL A 70 -2.34 -3.19 3.49
CA VAL A 70 -3.50 -3.09 2.60
C VAL A 70 -4.73 -3.47 3.41
N PHE A 71 -5.74 -2.61 3.39
CA PHE A 71 -6.91 -2.71 4.25
C PHE A 71 -8.19 -2.43 3.49
N SER A 72 -9.32 -2.93 4.01
CA SER A 72 -10.62 -2.38 3.64
C SER A 72 -10.77 -1.01 4.32
N PRO A 73 -11.16 0.05 3.58
CA PRO A 73 -11.39 1.37 4.15
C PRO A 73 -12.72 1.46 4.91
N SER A 74 -13.52 0.39 4.95
CA SER A 74 -14.81 0.36 5.64
C SER A 74 -14.65 -0.07 7.09
N LEU A 75 -15.18 0.74 8.02
CA LEU A 75 -15.20 0.45 9.45
C LEU A 75 -16.63 0.64 9.98
N ASP A 76 -17.21 -0.41 10.57
CA ASP A 76 -18.58 -0.42 11.10
C ASP A 76 -19.67 0.04 10.10
N GLY A 77 -19.43 -0.11 8.80
CA GLY A 77 -20.36 0.28 7.74
C GLY A 77 -20.21 1.72 7.27
N GLU A 78 -19.18 2.43 7.72
CA GLU A 78 -18.77 3.73 7.19
C GLU A 78 -17.48 3.59 6.39
N ASP A 79 -17.46 4.16 5.18
CA ASP A 79 -16.27 4.17 4.34
C ASP A 79 -15.40 5.38 4.68
N LEU A 80 -14.18 5.10 5.13
CA LEU A 80 -13.21 6.09 5.54
C LEU A 80 -12.32 6.49 4.36
N THR A 81 -11.97 7.77 4.29
CA THR A 81 -11.01 8.30 3.34
C THR A 81 -9.79 8.78 4.10
N PHE A 82 -8.63 8.26 3.73
CA PHE A 82 -7.37 8.54 4.40
C PHE A 82 -6.51 9.54 3.62
N VAL A 83 -5.94 10.50 4.32
CA VAL A 83 -4.98 11.46 3.77
C VAL A 83 -3.74 11.50 4.66
N VAL A 84 -2.61 11.88 4.09
CA VAL A 84 -1.44 12.23 4.91
C VAL A 84 -1.45 13.71 5.21
N LYS A 85 -1.39 14.05 6.49
CA LYS A 85 -1.28 15.42 6.99
C LYS A 85 -0.15 15.47 8.02
N ASP A 86 0.83 16.34 7.79
CA ASP A 86 2.00 16.50 8.68
C ASP A 86 2.68 15.15 9.01
N ASP A 87 2.89 14.31 7.98
CA ASP A 87 3.46 12.95 8.05
C ASP A 87 2.63 11.92 8.86
N VAL A 88 1.38 12.23 9.21
CA VAL A 88 0.43 11.34 9.89
C VAL A 88 -0.70 10.93 8.95
N ILE A 89 -1.09 9.66 8.99
CA ILE A 89 -2.28 9.17 8.26
C ILE A 89 -3.51 9.55 9.06
N VAL A 90 -4.45 10.27 8.44
CA VAL A 90 -5.66 10.79 9.10
C VAL A 90 -6.88 10.44 8.25
N ASP A 91 -7.97 9.96 8.87
CA ASP A 91 -9.25 9.84 8.17
C ASP A 91 -10.00 11.18 8.13
N THR A 92 -10.64 11.49 7.02
CA THR A 92 -11.30 12.79 6.82
C THR A 92 -12.66 12.91 7.53
N GLN A 93 -13.24 11.77 7.91
CA GLN A 93 -14.58 11.66 8.48
C GLN A 93 -14.59 12.07 9.96
N THR A 94 -13.65 11.55 10.74
CA THR A 94 -13.54 11.75 12.18
C THR A 94 -12.29 12.52 12.58
N GLY A 95 -11.29 12.60 11.70
CA GLY A 95 -10.00 13.20 12.01
C GLY A 95 -9.12 12.34 12.92
N SER A 96 -9.39 11.02 13.00
CA SER A 96 -8.57 10.12 13.81
C SER A 96 -7.23 9.86 13.13
N GLU A 97 -6.19 9.66 13.93
CA GLU A 97 -4.83 9.39 13.46
C GLU A 97 -4.58 7.88 13.41
N TRP A 98 -3.93 7.42 12.35
CA TRP A 98 -3.74 6.00 12.06
C TRP A 98 -2.27 5.66 11.89
N ASN A 99 -1.87 4.50 12.38
CA ASN A 99 -0.55 3.93 12.11
C ASN A 99 -0.55 3.11 10.82
N ILE A 100 0.66 2.72 10.37
CA ILE A 100 0.86 1.95 9.13
C ILE A 100 0.21 0.55 9.16
N PHE A 101 -0.13 0.06 10.35
CA PHE A 101 -0.76 -1.24 10.55
C PHE A 101 -2.29 -1.18 10.50
N GLY A 102 -2.86 -0.03 10.13
CA GLY A 102 -4.31 0.14 10.01
C GLY A 102 -5.01 0.22 11.36
N GLN A 103 -4.32 0.67 12.41
CA GLN A 103 -4.91 0.91 13.73
C GLN A 103 -4.95 2.42 14.00
N ALA A 104 -6.11 2.89 14.45
CA ALA A 104 -6.28 4.23 14.97
C ALA A 104 -5.59 4.36 16.33
N VAL A 105 -4.72 5.36 16.47
CA VAL A 105 -3.87 5.58 17.64
C VAL A 105 -4.21 6.87 18.40
N ALA A 106 -5.07 7.70 17.83
CA ALA A 106 -5.63 8.89 18.46
C ALA A 106 -6.93 9.31 17.75
N GLY A 107 -7.74 10.12 18.42
CA GLY A 107 -9.00 10.65 17.88
C GLY A 107 -10.22 9.83 18.30
N GLU A 108 -11.32 10.02 17.58
CA GLU A 108 -12.61 9.39 17.90
C GLU A 108 -12.57 7.87 17.77
N LEU A 109 -11.80 7.36 16.81
CA LEU A 109 -11.68 5.94 16.52
C LEU A 109 -10.52 5.26 17.25
N ASP A 110 -9.93 5.88 18.28
CA ASP A 110 -8.78 5.32 19.01
C ASP A 110 -8.99 3.85 19.43
N GLY A 111 -7.98 3.01 19.16
CA GLY A 111 -8.00 1.58 19.43
C GLY A 111 -8.77 0.73 18.39
N ARG A 112 -9.46 1.33 17.43
CA ARG A 112 -10.09 0.60 16.31
C ARG A 112 -9.05 0.18 15.28
N SER A 113 -9.36 -0.87 14.51
CA SER A 113 -8.48 -1.39 13.47
C SER A 113 -9.25 -1.71 12.21
N LEU A 114 -8.67 -1.38 11.06
CA LEU A 114 -9.18 -1.75 9.75
C LEU A 114 -9.02 -3.25 9.54
N THR A 115 -9.85 -3.80 8.66
CA THR A 115 -9.74 -5.21 8.27
C THR A 115 -8.62 -5.35 7.23
N PRO A 116 -7.56 -6.15 7.49
CA PRO A 116 -6.49 -6.35 6.51
C PRO A 116 -7.00 -7.12 5.30
N VAL A 117 -6.53 -6.72 4.13
CA VAL A 117 -6.75 -7.43 2.87
C VAL A 117 -5.51 -8.26 2.57
N VAL A 118 -5.72 -9.51 2.19
CA VAL A 118 -4.63 -10.44 1.83
C VAL A 118 -3.90 -9.89 0.62
N HIS A 119 -2.62 -9.60 0.79
CA HIS A 119 -1.72 -9.11 -0.24
C HIS A 119 -0.35 -9.76 -0.05
N ALA A 120 0.52 -9.63 -1.05
CA ALA A 120 1.86 -10.16 -0.98
C ALA A 120 2.90 -9.19 -1.53
N ASN A 121 4.02 -9.05 -0.84
CA ASN A 121 5.14 -8.23 -1.30
C ASN A 121 6.15 -9.12 -2.03
N HIS A 122 6.19 -9.02 -3.36
CA HIS A 122 7.02 -9.86 -4.21
C HIS A 122 7.96 -9.04 -5.10
N PHE A 123 9.00 -9.69 -5.62
CA PHE A 123 9.66 -9.15 -6.81
C PHE A 123 8.77 -9.38 -8.03
N TRP A 124 8.77 -8.42 -8.96
CA TRP A 124 7.95 -8.45 -10.16
C TRP A 124 8.14 -9.74 -10.96
N PHE A 125 9.39 -10.19 -11.14
CA PHE A 125 9.64 -11.44 -11.88
C PHE A 125 8.93 -12.66 -11.27
N ALA A 126 8.81 -12.72 -9.94
CA ALA A 126 8.17 -13.83 -9.24
C ALA A 126 6.66 -13.70 -9.37
N TRP A 127 6.10 -12.51 -9.14
CA TRP A 127 4.68 -12.25 -9.26
C TRP A 127 4.16 -12.54 -10.67
N GLN A 128 4.81 -11.97 -11.70
CA GLN A 128 4.41 -12.12 -13.09
C GLN A 128 4.47 -13.57 -13.58
N ALA A 129 5.36 -14.41 -13.01
CA ALA A 129 5.43 -15.83 -13.35
C ALA A 129 4.16 -16.59 -12.92
N PHE A 130 3.50 -16.19 -11.82
CA PHE A 130 2.26 -16.79 -11.35
C PHE A 130 1.01 -16.08 -11.89
N PHE A 131 1.09 -14.75 -12.09
CA PHE A 131 -0.03 -13.91 -12.51
C PHE A 131 0.34 -13.06 -13.75
N PRO A 132 0.53 -13.69 -14.92
CA PRO A 132 1.07 -13.02 -16.11
C PRO A 132 0.15 -11.95 -16.71
N ASN A 133 -1.16 -12.02 -16.41
CA ASN A 133 -2.17 -11.07 -16.88
C ASN A 133 -2.48 -9.98 -15.85
N SER A 134 -1.66 -9.83 -14.81
CA SER A 134 -1.89 -8.80 -13.78
C SER A 134 -1.89 -7.42 -14.40
N GLU A 135 -2.85 -6.61 -13.98
CA GLU A 135 -2.83 -5.18 -14.26
C GLU A 135 -1.74 -4.51 -13.43
N ILE A 136 -0.92 -3.66 -14.05
CA ILE A 136 0.04 -2.83 -13.32
C ILE A 136 -0.61 -1.49 -13.06
N ARG A 137 -0.78 -1.12 -11.79
CA ARG A 137 -1.32 0.19 -11.39
C ARG A 137 -0.28 0.96 -10.57
N THR A 138 -0.23 2.27 -10.74
CA THR A 138 0.70 3.15 -10.01
C THR A 138 -0.08 4.14 -9.16
N ALA A 139 0.46 4.49 -7.99
CA ALA A 139 -0.19 5.45 -7.08
C ALA A 139 -0.59 6.76 -7.79
N ASP A 140 0.23 7.25 -8.72
CA ASP A 140 -0.03 8.49 -9.46
C ASP A 140 -1.24 8.40 -10.42
N ASN A 141 -1.59 7.19 -10.89
CA ASN A 141 -2.62 6.99 -11.92
C ASN A 141 -3.97 6.55 -11.35
N ILE A 142 -4.04 6.30 -10.04
CA ILE A 142 -5.26 5.84 -9.36
C ILE A 142 -6.00 7.00 -8.69
N ASN A 143 -5.31 8.10 -8.39
CA ASN A 143 -5.90 9.35 -7.90
C ASN A 143 -6.55 10.16 -9.03
N GLY A 144 -7.52 9.55 -9.75
CA GLY A 144 -8.36 10.19 -10.76
C GLY A 144 -9.68 10.68 -10.19
#